data_AF-A0A7V9JNE2-F1
#
_entry.id   AF-A0A7V9JNE2-F1
#
_cell.length_a   1.000
_cell.length_b   1.000
_cell.length_c   1.000
_cell.angle_alpha   90.00
_cell.angle_beta   90.00
_cell.angle_gamma   90.00
#
_symmetry.space_group_name_H-M   'P 1'
#
loop_
_entity.id
_entity.type
_entity.pdbx_description
1 polymer ?
#
loop_
_entity_poly.entity_id
_entity_poly.type
_entity_poly.pdbx_seq_one_letter_code
_entity_poly.pdbx_strand_id
1 'polypeptide(L)'
;MGGAVALRLALADPRRVRTLTLVASAGLGREVNPLLALAAQPVVGELAILLSRVPGGDLLRTTMSAAMLFAQPWRMPAEFVTEQHAQGRRAGHLEAATAMARALLDVNGQREVLLDQLHTLAMPTLVVWGACDYVLPA
;
A
#
# COMPACT_ATOMS: atom_id res chain seq x y z
N MET A 1 4.30 -3.40 0.11
CA MET A 1 4.63 -4.49 1.07
C MET A 1 5.69 -5.44 0.53
N GLY A 2 5.44 -6.19 -0.55
CA GLY A 2 6.39 -7.18 -1.06
C GLY A 2 7.79 -6.62 -1.37
N GLY A 3 7.87 -5.41 -1.94
CA GLY A 3 9.14 -4.74 -2.20
C GLY A 3 9.94 -4.40 -0.93
N ALA A 4 9.29 -3.94 0.14
CA ALA A 4 9.96 -3.70 1.43
C ALA A 4 10.53 -5.00 2.03
N VAL A 5 9.78 -6.10 1.94
CA VAL A 5 10.25 -7.43 2.37
C VAL A 5 11.44 -7.89 1.52
N ALA A 6 11.36 -7.75 0.20
CA ALA A 6 12.44 -8.10 -0.71
C ALA A 6 13.70 -7.25 -0.46
N LEU A 7 13.53 -5.95 -0.21
CA LEU A 7 14.60 -5.04 0.14
C LEU A 7 15.26 -5.43 1.47
N ARG A 8 14.47 -5.75 2.50
CA ARG A 8 14.99 -6.25 3.78
C ARG A 8 15.79 -7.53 3.63
N LEU A 9 15.32 -8.47 2.79
CA LEU A 9 16.06 -9.68 2.48
C LEU A 9 17.38 -9.37 1.76
N ALA A 10 17.36 -8.48 0.77
CA ALA A 10 18.55 -8.10 0.01
C ALA A 10 19.60 -7.39 0.88
N LEU A 11 19.17 -6.58 1.85
CA LEU A 11 20.04 -5.91 2.82
C LEU A 11 20.62 -6.92 3.83
N ALA A 12 19.80 -7.86 4.32
CA ALA A 12 20.22 -8.82 5.35
C ALA A 12 21.10 -9.95 4.81
N ASP A 13 20.82 -10.43 3.59
CA ASP A 13 21.60 -11.50 2.95
C ASP A 13 21.79 -11.24 1.45
N PRO A 14 22.74 -10.35 1.09
CA PRO A 14 22.96 -9.93 -0.29
C PRO A 14 23.31 -11.09 -1.24
N ARG A 15 23.92 -12.17 -0.72
CA ARG A 15 24.36 -13.32 -1.53
C ARG A 15 23.20 -14.15 -2.06
N ARG A 16 22.03 -14.05 -1.44
CA ARG A 16 20.81 -14.77 -1.87
C ARG A 16 20.02 -14.03 -2.95
N VAL A 17 20.37 -12.78 -3.25
CA VAL A 17 19.63 -11.94 -4.19
C VAL A 17 20.53 -11.57 -5.37
N ARG A 18 20.25 -12.18 -6.52
CA ARG A 18 21.00 -11.90 -7.76
C ARG A 18 20.68 -10.54 -8.38
N THR A 19 19.42 -10.12 -8.31
CA THR A 19 18.89 -8.85 -8.85
C THR A 19 17.70 -8.43 -8.01
N LEU A 20 17.50 -7.13 -7.83
CA LEU A 20 16.35 -6.59 -7.10
C LEU A 20 15.56 -5.62 -7.99
N THR A 21 14.25 -5.83 -8.13
CA THR A 21 13.35 -4.89 -8.81
C THR A 21 12.27 -4.44 -7.85
N LEU A 22 12.23 -3.14 -7.56
CA LEU A 22 11.26 -2.51 -6.68
C LEU A 22 10.28 -1.71 -7.53
N VAL A 23 9.00 -2.11 -7.54
CA VAL A 23 7.93 -1.42 -8.28
C VAL A 23 6.96 -0.82 -7.26
N ALA A 24 6.84 0.51 -7.22
CA ALA A 24 6.00 1.24 -6.27
C ALA A 24 6.14 0.71 -4.82
N SER A 25 7.40 0.50 -4.41
CA SER A 25 7.70 -0.18 -3.14
C SER A 25 7.62 0.76 -1.95
N ALA A 26 6.81 0.37 -0.96
CA ALA A 26 6.92 0.91 0.40
C ALA A 26 8.36 0.84 0.94
N GLY A 27 8.70 1.74 1.85
CA GLY A 27 9.99 1.86 2.51
C GLY A 27 11.00 2.74 1.81
N LEU A 28 10.65 3.39 0.69
CA LEU A 28 11.55 4.26 -0.07
C LEU A 28 11.30 5.77 0.14
N GLY A 29 10.51 6.12 1.15
CA GLY A 29 10.22 7.49 1.52
C GLY A 29 9.32 7.52 2.75
N ARG A 30 9.18 8.70 3.38
CA ARG A 30 8.21 8.87 4.48
C ARG A 30 6.80 9.08 3.95
N GLU A 31 6.66 9.64 2.77
CA GLU A 31 5.38 10.09 2.25
C GLU A 31 4.41 8.94 1.98
N VAL A 32 3.14 9.20 2.27
CA VAL A 32 2.00 8.31 2.03
C VAL A 32 0.76 9.17 1.90
N ASN A 33 -0.25 8.69 1.19
CA ASN A 33 -1.55 9.36 1.16
C ASN A 33 -2.07 9.67 2.58
N PRO A 34 -2.40 10.93 2.91
CA PRO A 34 -2.91 11.29 4.23
C PRO A 34 -4.20 10.54 4.61
N LEU A 35 -5.06 10.22 3.63
CA LEU A 35 -6.28 9.45 3.89
C LEU A 35 -5.95 8.01 4.32
N LEU A 36 -4.91 7.41 3.75
CA LEU A 36 -4.47 6.08 4.11
C LEU A 36 -3.81 6.06 5.49
N ALA A 37 -2.98 7.07 5.80
CA ALA A 37 -2.40 7.24 7.13
C ALA A 37 -3.47 7.46 8.21
N LEU A 38 -4.52 8.21 7.89
CA LEU A 38 -5.66 8.44 8.77
C LEU A 38 -6.50 7.17 8.95
N ALA A 39 -6.76 6.43 7.88
CA ALA A 39 -7.46 5.15 7.94
C ALA A 39 -6.68 4.07 8.71
N ALA A 40 -5.36 4.23 8.85
CA ALA A 40 -4.56 3.40 9.74
C ALA A 40 -4.75 3.77 11.23
N GLN A 41 -5.27 4.94 11.60
CA GLN A 41 -5.38 5.29 13.02
C GLN A 41 -6.44 4.44 13.75
N PRO A 42 -6.27 4.23 15.08
CA PRO A 42 -7.33 3.71 15.92
C PRO A 42 -8.58 4.61 15.82
N VAL A 43 -9.76 4.05 16.00
CA VAL A 43 -11.08 4.68 15.85
C VAL A 43 -11.42 5.03 14.40
N VAL A 44 -10.54 5.71 13.67
CA VAL A 44 -10.82 6.11 12.28
C VAL A 44 -10.82 4.89 11.35
N GLY A 45 -9.89 3.96 11.54
CA GLY A 45 -9.89 2.70 10.79
C GLY A 45 -11.14 1.86 11.05
N GLU A 46 -11.58 1.75 12.29
CA GLU A 46 -12.83 1.06 12.66
C GLU A 46 -14.05 1.74 12.04
N LEU A 47 -14.09 3.08 12.04
CA LEU A 47 -15.15 3.84 11.40
C LEU A 47 -15.16 3.61 9.88
N ALA A 48 -14.00 3.57 9.23
CA ALA A 48 -13.89 3.27 7.79
C ALA A 48 -14.40 1.85 7.48
N ILE A 49 -14.13 0.88 8.36
CA ILE A 49 -14.69 -0.49 8.25
C ILE A 49 -16.22 -0.46 8.38
N LEU A 50 -16.75 0.25 9.38
CA LEU A 50 -18.20 0.38 9.59
C LEU A 50 -18.89 1.05 8.39
N LEU A 51 -18.33 2.15 7.88
CA LEU A 51 -18.82 2.84 6.68
C LEU A 51 -18.78 1.93 5.45
N SER A 52 -17.82 1.01 5.36
CA SER A 52 -17.77 0.04 4.25
C SER A 52 -18.88 -1.02 4.33
N ARG A 53 -19.57 -1.16 5.47
CA ARG A 53 -20.62 -2.15 5.71
C ARG A 53 -22.05 -1.62 5.57
N VAL A 54 -22.23 -0.29 5.51
CA VAL A 54 -23.55 0.31 5.30
C VAL A 54 -23.99 0.16 3.83
N PRO A 55 -25.29 0.29 3.50
CA PRO A 55 -25.75 0.27 2.10
C PRO A 55 -25.01 1.30 1.25
N GLY A 56 -24.37 0.85 0.16
CA GLY A 56 -23.54 1.69 -0.72
C GLY A 56 -22.09 1.90 -0.25
N GLY A 57 -21.72 1.39 0.92
CA GLY A 57 -20.36 1.49 1.46
C GLY A 57 -19.31 0.70 0.67
N ASP A 58 -19.72 -0.42 0.05
CA ASP A 58 -18.87 -1.20 -0.84
C ASP A 58 -18.51 -0.42 -2.11
N LEU A 59 -19.48 0.25 -2.72
CA LEU A 59 -19.27 1.14 -3.85
C LEU A 59 -18.36 2.31 -3.47
N LEU A 60 -18.62 2.99 -2.35
CA LEU A 60 -17.78 4.09 -1.86
C LEU A 60 -16.32 3.65 -1.71
N ARG A 61 -16.08 2.51 -1.05
CA ARG A 61 -14.74 1.96 -0.86
C ARG A 61 -14.07 1.61 -2.19
N THR A 62 -14.81 1.02 -3.13
CA THR A 62 -14.28 0.68 -4.45
C THR A 62 -13.92 1.93 -5.24
N THR A 63 -14.76 2.96 -5.25
CA THR A 63 -14.48 4.24 -5.89
C THR A 63 -13.25 4.91 -5.27
N MET A 64 -13.12 4.91 -3.94
CA MET A 64 -11.93 5.42 -3.24
C MET A 64 -10.68 4.62 -3.61
N SER A 65 -10.78 3.29 -3.66
CA SER A 65 -9.67 2.41 -4.05
C SER A 65 -9.26 2.68 -5.50
N ALA A 66 -10.22 2.87 -6.40
CA ALA A 66 -9.94 3.19 -7.79
C ALA A 66 -9.26 4.57 -7.95
N ALA A 67 -9.72 5.57 -7.19
CA ALA A 67 -9.11 6.90 -7.18
C ALA A 67 -7.65 6.88 -6.70
N MET A 68 -7.30 5.98 -5.78
CA MET A 68 -5.94 5.85 -5.25
C MET A 68 -5.03 4.96 -6.12
N LEU A 69 -5.56 3.87 -6.68
CA LEU A 69 -4.75 2.85 -7.36
C LEU A 69 -4.60 3.06 -8.86
N PHE A 70 -5.41 3.94 -9.47
CA PHE A 70 -5.37 4.21 -10.90
C PHE A 70 -5.16 5.69 -11.19
N ALA A 71 -4.24 5.99 -12.10
CA ALA A 71 -4.06 7.35 -12.62
C ALA A 71 -5.31 7.88 -13.35
N GLN A 72 -6.10 6.98 -13.94
CA GLN A 72 -7.35 7.28 -14.64
C GLN A 72 -8.45 6.35 -14.10
N PRO A 73 -9.12 6.70 -12.99
CA PRO A 73 -10.06 5.81 -12.30
C PRO A 73 -11.23 5.34 -13.17
N TRP A 74 -11.67 6.16 -14.12
CA TRP A 74 -12.72 5.81 -15.08
C TRP A 74 -12.32 4.70 -16.08
N ARG A 75 -11.05 4.30 -16.11
CA ARG A 75 -10.55 3.18 -16.93
C ARG A 75 -10.28 1.92 -16.10
N MET A 76 -10.70 1.88 -14.83
CA MET A 76 -10.52 0.68 -14.02
C MET A 76 -11.21 -0.53 -14.68
N PRO A 77 -10.59 -1.72 -14.70
CA PRO A 77 -11.23 -2.93 -15.22
C PRO A 77 -12.49 -3.28 -14.42
N ALA A 78 -13.49 -3.90 -15.06
CA ALA A 78 -14.70 -4.36 -14.36
C ALA A 78 -14.39 -5.47 -13.34
N GLU A 79 -13.34 -6.25 -13.62
CA GLU A 79 -12.80 -7.28 -12.74
C GLU A 79 -12.33 -6.68 -11.41
N PHE A 80 -11.71 -5.49 -11.44
CA PHE A 80 -11.27 -4.80 -10.23
C PHE A 80 -12.44 -4.50 -9.28
N VAL A 81 -13.57 -4.02 -9.81
CA VAL A 81 -14.78 -3.77 -8.99
C VAL A 81 -15.27 -5.06 -8.33
N THR A 82 -15.32 -6.13 -9.10
CA THR A 82 -15.78 -7.44 -8.64
C THR A 82 -14.86 -8.00 -7.55
N GLU A 83 -13.54 -7.92 -7.75
CA GLU A 83 -12.53 -8.33 -6.78
C GLU A 83 -12.59 -7.50 -5.50
N GLN A 84 -12.66 -6.17 -5.62
CA GLN A 84 -12.78 -5.29 -4.45
C GLN A 84 -14.03 -5.65 -3.65
N HIS A 85 -15.17 -5.89 -4.29
CA HIS A 85 -16.41 -6.26 -3.60
C HIS A 85 -16.29 -7.63 -2.92
N ALA A 86 -15.73 -8.62 -3.60
CA ALA A 86 -15.50 -9.95 -3.04
C ALA A 86 -14.59 -9.90 -1.81
N GLN A 87 -13.50 -9.12 -1.87
CA GLN A 87 -12.59 -8.90 -0.76
C GLN A 87 -13.28 -8.22 0.43
N GLY A 88 -14.05 -7.15 0.19
CA GLY A 88 -14.75 -6.42 1.24
C GLY A 88 -15.82 -7.25 1.98
N ARG A 89 -16.38 -8.27 1.32
CA ARG A 89 -17.35 -9.21 1.90
C ARG A 89 -16.70 -10.36 2.66
N ARG A 90 -15.41 -10.61 2.45
CA ARG A 90 -14.68 -11.68 3.13
C ARG A 90 -14.50 -11.32 4.60
N ALA A 91 -14.98 -12.19 5.49
CA ALA A 91 -14.86 -12.01 6.93
C ALA A 91 -13.39 -11.74 7.33
N GLY A 92 -13.17 -10.68 8.11
CA GLY A 92 -11.85 -10.29 8.61
C GLY A 92 -10.93 -9.59 7.60
N HIS A 93 -11.32 -9.45 6.33
CA HIS A 93 -10.44 -8.85 5.32
C HIS A 93 -10.15 -7.37 5.61
N LEU A 94 -11.18 -6.58 5.93
CA LEU A 94 -11.03 -5.15 6.21
C LEU A 94 -10.25 -4.93 7.52
N GLU A 95 -10.53 -5.75 8.54
CA GLU A 95 -9.78 -5.74 9.80
C GLU A 95 -8.30 -6.06 9.59
N ALA A 96 -7.99 -7.07 8.78
CA ALA A 96 -6.62 -7.43 8.44
C ALA A 96 -5.92 -6.32 7.63
N ALA A 97 -6.61 -5.71 6.67
CA ALA A 97 -6.07 -4.60 5.89
C ALA A 97 -5.75 -3.37 6.77
N THR A 98 -6.66 -3.01 7.68
CA THR A 98 -6.45 -1.92 8.65
C THR A 98 -5.33 -2.26 9.64
N ALA A 99 -5.27 -3.49 10.16
CA ALA A 99 -4.19 -3.94 11.03
C ALA A 99 -2.83 -3.90 10.32
N MET A 100 -2.78 -4.29 9.05
CA MET A 100 -1.58 -4.19 8.23
C MET A 100 -1.18 -2.73 8.01
N ALA A 101 -2.11 -1.84 7.67
CA ALA A 101 -1.85 -0.42 7.51
C ALA A 101 -1.27 0.20 8.80
N ARG A 102 -1.81 -0.17 9.98
CA ARG A 102 -1.29 0.23 11.31
C ARG A 102 0.14 -0.21 11.57
N ALA A 103 0.51 -1.39 11.10
CA ALA A 103 1.85 -1.91 11.29
C ALA A 103 2.89 -1.16 10.42
N LEU A 104 2.47 -0.60 9.29
CA LEU A 104 3.35 0.04 8.31
C LEU A 104 3.36 1.56 8.42
N LEU A 105 2.28 2.17 8.90
CA LEU A 105 2.08 3.61 8.88
C LEU A 105 2.03 4.19 10.29
N ASP A 106 2.50 5.42 10.42
CA ASP A 106 2.30 6.29 11.56
C ASP A 106 1.69 7.63 11.10
N VAL A 107 1.48 8.54 12.05
CA VAL A 107 0.90 9.87 11.76
C VAL A 107 1.78 10.73 10.85
N ASN A 108 3.06 10.40 10.74
CA ASN A 108 4.07 11.09 9.93
C ASN A 108 4.41 10.30 8.65
N GLY A 109 3.64 9.26 8.32
CA GLY A 109 3.74 8.49 7.10
C GLY A 109 4.26 7.06 7.28
N GLN A 110 5.20 6.63 6.43
CA GLN A 110 5.75 5.27 6.49
C GLN A 110 6.68 5.10 7.71
N ARG A 111 6.45 4.08 8.53
CA ARG A 111 7.22 3.82 9.76
C ARG A 111 8.68 3.45 9.53
N GLU A 112 8.92 2.63 8.50
CA GLU A 112 10.26 2.15 8.15
C GLU A 112 10.65 2.76 6.80
N VAL A 113 11.78 3.46 6.77
CA VAL A 113 12.36 4.02 5.56
C VAL A 113 13.77 3.46 5.41
N LEU A 114 14.01 2.79 4.29
CA LEU A 114 15.25 2.10 3.93
C LEU A 114 15.97 2.80 2.77
N LEU A 115 15.49 3.98 2.38
CA LEU A 115 16.04 4.76 1.26
C LEU A 115 17.55 4.98 1.41
N ASP A 116 18.00 5.37 2.60
CA ASP A 116 19.41 5.62 2.89
C ASP A 116 20.27 4.36 2.85
N GLN A 117 19.69 3.16 2.85
CA GLN A 117 20.41 1.90 2.75
C GLN A 117 20.49 1.38 1.32
N LEU A 118 19.81 1.99 0.34
CA LEU A 118 19.86 1.53 -1.04
C LEU A 118 21.27 1.51 -1.62
N HIS A 119 22.12 2.48 -1.22
CA HIS A 119 23.50 2.57 -1.70
C HIS A 119 24.40 1.41 -1.22
N THR A 120 23.97 0.63 -0.21
CA THR A 120 24.73 -0.50 0.31
C THR A 120 24.38 -1.83 -0.37
N LEU A 121 23.39 -1.83 -1.27
CA LEU A 121 22.98 -3.03 -2.00
C LEU A 121 24.10 -3.47 -2.96
N ALA A 122 24.48 -4.74 -2.87
CA ALA A 122 25.57 -5.31 -3.67
C ALA A 122 25.13 -5.78 -5.07
N MET A 123 23.83 -5.90 -5.31
CA MET A 123 23.27 -6.42 -6.56
C MET A 123 22.68 -5.29 -7.43
N PRO A 124 22.61 -5.49 -8.76
CA PRO A 124 21.88 -4.59 -9.64
C PRO A 124 20.44 -4.41 -9.14
N THR A 125 20.06 -3.16 -8.93
CA THR A 125 18.77 -2.77 -8.37
C THR A 125 18.06 -1.81 -9.32
N LEU A 126 16.84 -2.15 -9.71
CA LEU A 126 15.96 -1.29 -10.51
C LEU A 126 14.81 -0.81 -9.63
N VAL A 127 14.58 0.51 -9.61
CA VAL A 127 13.41 1.12 -8.98
C VAL A 127 12.51 1.68 -10.07
N VAL A 128 11.25 1.27 -10.05
CA VAL A 128 10.21 1.73 -10.99
C VAL A 128 9.12 2.42 -10.18
N TRP A 129 8.77 3.64 -10.59
CA TRP A 129 7.74 4.42 -9.92
C TRP A 129 6.72 4.99 -10.92
N GLY A 130 5.47 5.09 -10.48
CA GLY A 130 4.43 5.75 -11.25
C GLY A 130 4.44 7.25 -11.00
N ALA A 131 4.43 8.07 -12.05
CA ALA A 131 4.35 9.53 -11.92
C ALA A 131 3.04 10.01 -11.26
N CYS A 132 1.99 9.18 -11.29
CA CYS A 132 0.70 9.43 -10.64
C CYS A 132 0.45 8.41 -9.51
N ASP A 133 1.46 8.12 -8.69
CA ASP A 133 1.27 7.29 -7.50
C ASP A 133 0.63 8.11 -6.38
N TYR A 134 -0.67 7.89 -6.16
CA TYR A 134 -1.42 8.55 -5.10
C TYR A 134 -1.33 7.83 -3.75
N VAL A 135 -0.74 6.63 -3.69
CA VAL A 135 -0.59 5.87 -2.44
C VAL A 135 0.70 6.26 -1.74
N LEU A 136 1.81 6.23 -2.49
CA LEU A 136 3.16 6.57 -2.05
C LEU A 136 3.70 7.67 -2.99
N PRO A 137 3.27 8.93 -2.81
CA PRO A 137 3.82 10.03 -3.58
C PRO A 137 5.34 10.11 -3.33
N ALA A 138 6.10 10.28 -4.41
CA ALA A 138 7.56 10.31 -4.43
C ALA A 138 8.06 11.60 -5.08
#